data_AF-A0A1S8KJJ3-F1
#
_entry.id   AF-A0A1S8KJJ3-F1
#
_cell.length_a   1.000
_cell.length_b   1.000
_cell.length_c   1.000
_cell.angle_alpha   90.00
_cell.angle_beta   90.00
_cell.angle_gamma   90.00
#
_symmetry.space_group_name_H-M   'P 1'
#
loop_
_entity.id
_entity.type
_entity.pdbx_description
1 polymer ?
#
loop_
_entity_poly.entity_id
_entity_poly.type
_entity_poly.pdbx_seq_one_letter_code
_entity_poly.pdbx_strand_id
1 'polypeptide(L)' 'EGLKSARARGRKGGRPRVNQKDVDRAVKLYKSQVYSVKEITEMTGISKATLYRYLKDNRE' A
#
# COMPACT_ATOMS: atom_id res chain seq x y z
N GLU A 1 17.87 -24.04 -8.66
CA GLU A 1 17.87 -24.65 -7.30
C GLU A 1 17.82 -23.66 -6.12
N GLY A 2 18.69 -22.66 -5.99
CA GLY A 2 18.79 -21.83 -4.78
C GLY A 2 17.53 -21.01 -4.41
N LEU A 3 16.95 -20.29 -5.37
CA LEU A 3 15.78 -19.42 -5.13
C LEU A 3 14.51 -20.23 -4.77
N LYS A 4 14.29 -21.36 -5.46
CA LYS A 4 13.19 -22.28 -5.19
C LYS A 4 13.34 -22.90 -3.79
N SER A 5 14.54 -23.34 -3.44
CA SER A 5 14.84 -23.87 -2.10
C SER A 5 14.65 -22.83 -0.99
N ALA A 6 15.03 -21.56 -1.23
CA ALA A 6 14.80 -20.48 -0.28
C ALA A 6 13.29 -20.20 -0.08
N ARG A 7 12.51 -20.19 -1.16
CA ARG A 7 11.05 -20.04 -1.10
C ARG A 7 10.38 -21.20 -0.39
N ALA A 8 10.83 -22.44 -0.61
CA ALA A 8 10.34 -23.63 0.08
C ALA A 8 10.58 -23.56 1.61
N ARG A 9 11.67 -22.92 2.03
CA ARG A 9 11.95 -22.59 3.44
C ARG A 9 11.17 -21.38 3.97
N GLY A 10 10.16 -20.90 3.25
CA GLY A 10 9.31 -19.79 3.67
C GLY A 10 9.88 -18.39 3.41
N ARG A 11 11.08 -18.26 2.81
CA ARG A 11 11.63 -16.93 2.47
C ARG A 11 10.89 -16.34 1.28
N LYS A 12 10.07 -15.33 1.55
CA LYS A 12 9.48 -14.45 0.52
C LYS A 12 10.47 -13.33 0.20
N GLY A 13 11.31 -13.55 -0.82
CA GLY A 13 12.16 -12.48 -1.36
C GLY A 13 11.37 -11.43 -2.14
N GLY A 14 11.99 -10.28 -2.41
CA GLY A 14 11.40 -9.15 -3.13
C GLY A 14 11.43 -7.86 -2.33
N ARG A 15 11.01 -6.74 -2.95
CA ARG A 15 10.87 -5.46 -2.25
C ARG A 15 9.78 -5.58 -1.18
N PRO A 16 10.04 -5.21 0.09
CA PRO A 16 9.01 -5.18 1.12
C PRO A 16 7.77 -4.43 0.64
N ARG A 17 6.59 -4.98 0.93
CA ARG A 17 5.33 -4.32 0.60
C ARG A 17 5.17 -3.05 1.43
N VAL A 18 4.37 -2.13 0.91
CA VAL A 18 3.98 -0.92 1.64
C VAL A 18 3.28 -1.30 2.95
N ASN A 19 3.42 -0.46 3.98
CA ASN A 19 2.77 -0.70 5.25
C ASN A 19 1.24 -0.60 5.09
N GLN A 20 0.55 -1.71 5.35
CA GLN A 20 -0.90 -1.79 5.16
C GLN A 20 -1.64 -0.82 6.09
N LYS A 21 -1.13 -0.55 7.31
CA LYS A 21 -1.75 0.40 8.24
C LYS A 21 -1.82 1.82 7.67
N ASP A 22 -0.77 2.24 6.98
CA ASP A 22 -0.69 3.58 6.40
C ASP A 22 -1.56 3.69 5.15
N VAL A 23 -1.66 2.62 4.37
CA VAL A 23 -2.61 2.51 3.26
C VAL A 23 -4.05 2.59 3.76
N ASP A 24 -4.42 1.84 4.79
CA ASP A 24 -5.77 1.83 5.34
C ASP A 24 -6.14 3.22 5.89
N ARG A 25 -5.19 3.90 6.54
CA ARG A 25 -5.34 5.30 6.98
C ARG A 25 -5.57 6.22 5.79
N ALA A 26 -4.76 6.12 4.74
CA ALA A 26 -4.88 6.96 3.54
C ALA A 26 -6.23 6.76 2.82
N VAL A 27 -6.70 5.52 2.71
CA VAL A 27 -8.01 5.19 2.13
C VAL A 27 -9.15 5.77 2.95
N LYS A 28 -9.09 5.69 4.30
CA LYS A 28 -10.10 6.29 5.18
C LYS A 28 -10.15 7.82 5.04
N LEU A 29 -8.99 8.48 5.02
CA LEU A 29 -8.90 9.93 4.83
C LEU A 29 -9.40 10.37 3.45
N TYR A 30 -9.13 9.56 2.41
CA TYR A 30 -9.70 9.81 1.08
C TYR A 30 -11.23 9.67 1.08
N LYS A 31 -11.76 8.62 1.72
CA LYS A 31 -13.21 8.39 1.81
C LYS A 31 -13.95 9.45 2.63
N SER A 32 -13.30 10.11 3.59
CA SER A 32 -13.93 11.19 4.34
C SER A 32 -14.15 12.45 3.49
N GLN A 33 -13.48 12.59 2.34
CA GLN A 33 -13.57 13.74 1.42
C GLN A 33 -13.24 15.10 2.08
N VAL A 34 -12.63 15.08 3.27
CA VAL A 34 -12.24 16.29 4.01
C VAL A 34 -10.88 16.81 3.55
N TYR A 35 -9.99 15.91 3.14
CA TYR A 35 -8.60 16.23 2.81
C TYR A 35 -8.33 16.07 1.32
N SER A 36 -7.50 16.95 0.78
CA SER A 36 -6.98 16.81 -0.57
C SER A 36 -6.01 15.61 -0.66
N VAL A 37 -5.87 15.07 -1.87
CA VAL A 37 -4.92 13.98 -2.13
C VAL A 37 -3.50 14.36 -1.71
N LYS A 38 -3.10 15.63 -1.87
CA LYS A 38 -1.77 16.12 -1.47
C LYS A 38 -1.58 16.01 0.04
N GLU A 39 -2.53 16.53 0.83
CA GLU A 39 -2.49 16.46 2.30
C GLU A 39 -2.48 15.00 2.77
N ILE A 40 -3.29 14.14 2.16
CA ILE A 40 -3.31 12.70 2.49
C ILE A 40 -1.93 12.07 2.25
N THR A 41 -1.27 12.38 1.13
CA THR A 41 0.07 11.85 0.85
C THR A 41 1.13 12.36 1.82
N GLU A 42 1.03 13.61 2.28
CA GLU A 42 1.95 14.20 3.25
C GLU A 42 1.72 13.61 4.65
N MET A 43 0.47 13.43 5.07
CA MET A 43 0.11 12.87 6.38
C MET A 43 0.43 11.37 6.52
N THR A 44 0.30 10.61 5.42
CA THR A 44 0.42 9.13 5.46
C THR A 44 1.73 8.61 4.89
N GLY A 45 2.49 9.45 4.17
CA GLY A 45 3.69 9.03 3.44
C GLY A 45 3.39 8.11 2.25
N ILE A 46 2.12 7.85 1.94
CA ILE A 46 1.72 7.03 0.81
C ILE A 46 1.71 7.88 -0.46
N SER A 47 2.42 7.42 -1.49
CA SER A 47 2.38 8.08 -2.82
C SER A 47 0.98 8.07 -3.43
N LYS A 48 0.67 9.08 -4.24
CA LYS A 48 -0.60 9.19 -4.98
C LYS A 48 -0.91 7.92 -5.79
N ALA A 49 0.11 7.39 -6.47
CA ALA A 49 -0.01 6.16 -7.26
C ALA A 49 -0.40 4.95 -6.40
N THR A 50 0.17 4.83 -5.19
CA THR A 50 -0.19 3.75 -4.27
C THR A 50 -1.61 3.93 -3.76
N LEU A 51 -1.99 5.14 -3.35
CA LEU A 51 -3.37 5.43 -2.92
C LEU A 51 -4.40 5.06 -3.99
N TYR A 52 -4.22 5.51 -5.24
CA TYR A 52 -5.17 5.20 -6.32
C TYR A 52 -5.21 3.72 -6.68
N ARG A 53 -4.07 3.01 -6.64
CA ARG A 53 -4.04 1.56 -6.86
C ARG A 53 -4.92 0.83 -5.84
N TYR A 54 -4.75 1.15 -4.55
CA TYR A 54 -5.56 0.53 -3.51
C TYR A 54 -7.04 0.94 -3.58
N LEU A 55 -7.36 2.17 -3.99
CA LEU A 55 -8.76 2.58 -4.22
C LEU A 55 -9.41 1.84 -5.40
N LYS A 56 -8.64 1.51 -6.43
CA LYS A 56 -9.11 0.70 -7.57
C LYS A 56 -9.36 -0.75 -7.18
N ASP A 57 -8.44 -1.36 -6.44
CA ASP A 57 -8.57 -2.76 -5.98
C ASP A 57 -9.74 -2.97 -4.99
N ASN A 58 -10.21 -1.91 -4.33
CA ASN A 58 -11.38 -1.95 -3.42
C ASN A 58 -12.73 -1.69 -4.13
N ARG A 59 -12.75 -1.57 -5.46
CA ARG A 59 -13.96 -1.31 -6.27
C ARG A 59 -14.50 -2.55 -7.00
N GLU A 60 -13.95 -3.73 -6.73
CA GLU A 60 -14.49 -5.04 -7.14
C GLU A 60 -15.30 -5.66 -5.99
#